data_AF-A0A0V8JRJ9-F1
#
_entry.id   AF-A0A0V8JRJ9-F1
#
_cell.length_a   1.000
_cell.length_b   1.000
_cell.length_c   1.000
_cell.angle_alpha   90.00
_cell.angle_beta   90.00
_cell.angle_gamma   90.00
#
_symmetry.space_group_name_H-M   'P 1'
#
loop_
_entity.id
_entity.type
_entity.pdbx_description
1 polymer ?
#
loop_
_entity_poly.entity_id
_entity_poly.type
_entity_poly.pdbx_seq_one_letter_code
_entity_poly.pdbx_strand_id
1 'polypeptide(L)' 'MNEKDLDVMTVEERKVIDKLKMEMLNAVSLHDLRFYKQEIQRIKEQAKKRHGFFKTLQVAAEKL' A
#
# COMPACT_ATOMS: atom_id res chain seq x y z
N MET A 1 4.34 1.54 -13.31
CA MET A 1 4.11 1.40 -11.85
C MET A 1 5.06 2.38 -11.18
N ASN A 2 4.59 3.27 -10.29
CA ASN A 2 5.51 4.27 -9.69
C ASN A 2 6.35 3.56 -8.61
N GLU A 3 7.62 3.33 -8.87
CA GLU A 3 8.54 2.56 -7.99
C GLU A 3 8.61 3.11 -6.57
N LYS A 4 8.36 4.41 -6.39
CA LYS A 4 8.36 5.10 -5.09
C LYS A 4 7.30 4.59 -4.10
N ASP A 5 6.20 4.00 -4.57
CA ASP A 5 5.19 3.45 -3.66
C ASP A 5 5.67 2.16 -2.97
N LEU A 6 6.59 1.41 -3.60
CA LEU A 6 7.06 0.12 -3.08
C LEU A 6 8.05 0.26 -1.92
N ASP A 7 8.77 1.38 -1.90
CA ASP A 7 9.86 1.65 -0.96
C ASP A 7 9.35 1.91 0.47
N VAL A 8 8.14 2.46 0.60
CA VAL A 8 7.51 2.75 1.91
C VAL A 8 6.65 1.60 2.44
N MET A 9 6.50 0.54 1.66
CA MET A 9 5.70 -0.63 2.00
C MET A 9 6.53 -1.70 2.73
N THR A 10 5.86 -2.46 3.59
CA THR A 10 6.40 -3.69 4.16
C THR A 10 6.38 -4.83 3.13
N VAL A 11 7.14 -5.88 3.40
CA VAL A 11 7.13 -7.12 2.58
C VAL A 11 5.75 -7.74 2.53
N GLU A 12 5.03 -7.78 3.65
CA GLU A 12 3.71 -8.41 3.73
C GLU A 12 2.65 -7.61 2.96
N GLU A 13 2.65 -6.29 3.05
CA GLU A 13 1.74 -5.46 2.25
C GLU A 13 1.98 -5.66 0.74
N ARG A 14 3.24 -5.82 0.30
CA ARG A 14 3.55 -6.13 -1.10
C ARG A 14 2.97 -7.48 -1.52
N LYS A 15 3.16 -8.52 -0.69
CA LYS A 15 2.57 -9.86 -0.93
C LYS A 15 1.04 -9.80 -1.03
N VAL A 16 0.38 -9.03 -0.16
CA VAL A 16 -1.09 -8.87 -0.21
C VAL A 16 -1.51 -8.17 -1.51
N ILE A 17 -0.83 -7.09 -1.89
CA ILE A 17 -1.13 -6.42 -3.17
C ILE A 17 -0.93 -7.36 -4.36
N ASP A 18 0.12 -8.18 -4.37
CA ASP A 18 0.35 -9.12 -5.46
C ASP A 18 -0.73 -10.21 -5.52
N LYS A 19 -1.19 -10.71 -4.37
CA LYS A 19 -2.38 -11.59 -4.31
C LYS A 19 -3.62 -10.89 -4.87
N LEU A 20 -3.90 -9.66 -4.44
CA LEU A 20 -5.05 -8.88 -4.93
C LEU A 20 -5.00 -8.66 -6.45
N LYS A 21 -3.81 -8.45 -7.03
CA LYS A 21 -3.66 -8.37 -8.49
C LYS A 21 -3.98 -9.69 -9.18
N MET A 22 -3.57 -10.83 -8.61
CA MET A 22 -3.92 -12.14 -9.16
C MET A 22 -5.43 -12.38 -9.10
N GLU A 23 -6.07 -12.01 -7.99
CA GLU A 23 -7.54 -12.09 -7.87
C GLU A 23 -8.25 -11.18 -8.88
N MET A 24 -7.69 -10.00 -9.20
CA MET A 24 -8.22 -9.14 -10.28
C MET A 24 -8.21 -9.83 -11.65
N LEU A 25 -7.20 -10.66 -11.95
CA LEU A 25 -7.16 -11.40 -13.21
C LEU A 25 -8.25 -12.48 -13.28
N ASN A 26 -8.64 -13.02 -12.13
CA ASN A 26 -9.69 -14.03 -12.00
C ASN A 26 -11.09 -13.42 -11.80
N ALA A 27 -11.19 -12.10 -11.67
CA ALA A 27 -12.44 -11.43 -11.37
C ALA A 27 -13.44 -11.54 -12.53
N VAL A 28 -14.62 -12.09 -12.23
CA VAL A 28 -15.71 -12.28 -13.21
C VAL A 28 -16.66 -11.08 -13.31
N SER A 29 -16.53 -10.10 -12.40
CA SER A 29 -17.38 -8.92 -12.38
C SER A 29 -16.59 -7.62 -12.24
N LEU A 30 -17.15 -6.54 -12.81
CA LEU A 30 -16.63 -5.19 -12.62
C LEU A 30 -16.69 -4.73 -11.17
N HIS A 31 -17.61 -5.28 -10.38
CA HIS A 31 -17.70 -5.00 -8.95
C HIS A 31 -16.44 -5.50 -8.23
N ASP A 32 -16.04 -6.75 -8.48
CA ASP A 32 -14.88 -7.37 -7.83
C ASP A 32 -13.59 -6.68 -8.26
N LEU A 33 -13.46 -6.34 -9.55
CA LEU A 33 -12.35 -5.52 -10.06
C LEU A 33 -12.25 -4.17 -9.34
N ARG A 34 -13.37 -3.50 -9.08
CA ARG A 34 -13.39 -2.24 -8.33
C ARG A 34 -13.00 -2.46 -6.87
N PHE A 35 -13.50 -3.51 -6.23
CA PHE A 35 -13.16 -3.87 -4.87
C PHE A 35 -11.66 -4.07 -4.71
N TYR A 36 -11.05 -4.97 -5.49
CA TYR A 36 -9.60 -5.23 -5.39
C TYR A 36 -8.77 -3.98 -5.68
N LYS A 37 -9.18 -3.18 -6.67
CA LYS A 37 -8.51 -1.90 -6.96
C LYS A 37 -8.57 -0.94 -5.76
N GLN A 38 -9.71 -0.85 -5.08
CA GLN A 38 -9.86 0.00 -3.89
C GLN A 38 -9.02 -0.51 -2.71
N GLU A 39 -9.00 -1.82 -2.48
CA GLU A 39 -8.17 -2.41 -1.43
C GLU A 39 -6.67 -2.16 -1.65
N ILE A 40 -6.19 -2.32 -2.89
CA ILE A 40 -4.81 -1.98 -3.25
C ILE A 40 -4.49 -0.50 -2.93
N GLN A 41 -5.42 0.43 -3.20
CA GLN A 41 -5.20 1.84 -2.88
C GLN A 41 -5.19 2.10 -1.36
N ARG A 42 -6.10 1.48 -0.61
CA ARG A 42 -6.14 1.61 0.86
C ARG A 42 -4.83 1.17 1.51
N ILE A 43 -4.28 0.03 1.08
CA ILE A 43 -2.98 -0.48 1.57
C ILE A 43 -1.86 0.53 1.29
N LYS A 44 -1.81 1.09 0.07
CA LYS A 44 -0.81 2.09 -0.30
C LYS A 44 -0.93 3.37 0.52
N GLU A 45 -2.14 3.86 0.74
CA GLU A 45 -2.38 5.04 1.55
C GLU A 45 -1.96 4.83 3.00
N GLN A 46 -2.24 3.65 3.56
CA GLN A 46 -1.83 3.31 4.91
C GLN A 46 -0.30 3.24 5.03
N ALA A 47 0.39 2.64 4.05
CA ALA A 47 1.84 2.62 4.01
C ALA A 47 2.45 4.03 3.96
N LYS A 48 1.87 4.92 3.13
CA LYS A 48 2.28 6.34 3.06
C LYS A 48 2.08 7.08 4.37
N LYS A 49 0.92 6.91 5.01
CA LYS A 49 0.61 7.53 6.31
C LYS A 49 1.59 7.08 7.39
N ARG A 50 1.85 5.77 7.47
CA ARG A 50 2.81 5.20 8.42
C ARG A 50 4.22 5.73 8.20
N HIS A 51 4.69 5.76 6.95
CA HIS A 51 6.01 6.29 6.63
C HIS A 51 6.13 7.79 6.96
N GLY A 52 5.10 8.58 6.65
CA GLY A 52 5.04 10.00 7.04
C GLY A 52 5.11 10.20 8.55
N PHE A 53 4.41 9.37 9.33
CA PHE A 53 4.47 9.39 10.78
C PHE A 53 5.87 9.08 11.33
N PHE A 54 6.53 8.04 10.80
CA PHE A 54 7.91 7.71 11.20
C PHE A 54 8.89 8.85 10.93
N LYS A 55 8.75 9.54 9.78
CA LYS A 55 9.59 10.70 9.46
C LYS A 55 9.39 11.83 10.46
N THR A 56 8.15 12.11 10.87
CA THR A 56 7.86 13.11 11.91
C THR A 56 8.49 12.74 13.25
N LEU A 57 8.41 11.46 13.65
CA LEU A 57 9.04 10.96 14.87
C LEU A 57 10.56 11.09 14.83
N GLN A 58 11.19 10.78 13.70
CA GLN A 58 12.63 10.92 13.52
C GLN A 58 13.08 12.38 13.71
N VAL A 59 12.39 13.33 13.06
CA VAL A 59 12.68 14.76 13.19
C VAL A 59 12.48 15.25 14.62
N ALA A 60 11.51 14.70 15.36
CA ALA A 60 11.31 15.04 16.76
C ALA A 60 12.43 14.49 17.65
N ALA A 61 12.89 13.26 17.40
CA ALA A 61 14.00 12.65 18.13
C ALA A 61 15.34 13.37 17.91
N GLU A 62 15.60 13.85 16.69
CA GLU A 62 16.82 14.62 16.35
C GLU A 62 16.86 16.02 17.00
N LYS A 63 15.74 16.51 17.55
CA LYS A 63 15.62 17.82 18.22
C LYS A 63 15.71 17.75 19.75
N LEU A 64 15.76 16.55 20.32
CA LEU A 64 15.95 16.29 21.76
C LEU A 64 17.44 16.14 22.07
#